data_AF-A0AA88WNE8-F1
#
_entry.id   AF-A0AA88WNE8-F1
#
_cell.length_a   1.000
_cell.length_b   1.000
_cell.length_c   1.000
_cell.angle_alpha   90.00
_cell.angle_beta   90.00
_cell.angle_gamma   90.00
#
_symmetry.space_group_name_H-M   'P 1'
#
loop_
_entity.id
_entity.type
_entity.pdbx_description
1 polymer ?
#
loop_
_entity_poly.entity_id
_entity_poly.type
_entity_poly.pdbx_seq_one_letter_code
_entity_poly.pdbx_strand_id
1 'polypeptide(L)'
;MCVYMAPSLDARLDMVVVEILKLGKEATTKAIKERGQPKSKITHLVFCTTSSVDMPGADYQLTKLLGLRASVNRLMMYQQGCFADGTVLRWPRISPEQCADPDVSVERPLFQLVSAVQTILPDSKGAIDGHLREVGLTFHLLKDVPGLIVKNIEKSLKEAFAPIGIGDWNSLFWMAHPGGPTILDQLAKEIDNLVEGRLGNEDKRGKEARIDTNREDIGMEGGDAGGDER
;
A
#
# COMPACT_ATOMS: atom_id res chain seq x y z
N MET A 1 -18.85 4.55 22.27
CA MET A 1 -17.57 4.50 21.52
C MET A 1 -16.51 5.48 22.02
N CYS A 2 -16.87 6.68 22.47
CA CYS A 2 -15.90 7.72 22.85
C CYS A 2 -15.36 7.63 24.30
N VAL A 3 -15.57 6.50 24.99
CA VAL A 3 -15.10 6.29 26.36
C VAL A 3 -13.85 5.41 26.30
N TYR A 4 -12.77 5.85 26.94
CA TYR A 4 -11.50 5.13 26.96
C TYR A 4 -11.66 3.74 27.60
N MET A 5 -11.19 2.70 26.91
CA MET A 5 -11.23 1.30 27.35
C MET A 5 -12.62 0.74 27.69
N ALA A 6 -13.70 1.38 27.24
CA ALA A 6 -15.04 0.80 27.34
C ALA A 6 -15.28 -0.22 26.21
N PRO A 7 -16.02 -1.31 26.45
CA PRO A 7 -16.43 -2.26 25.42
C PRO A 7 -17.09 -1.52 24.26
N SER A 8 -16.55 -1.71 23.06
CA SER A 8 -17.00 -1.02 21.85
C SER A 8 -16.66 -1.75 20.55
N LEU A 9 -16.15 -2.98 20.63
CA LEU A 9 -15.73 -3.76 19.46
C LEU A 9 -16.87 -3.96 18.46
N ASP A 10 -18.05 -4.39 18.89
CA ASP A 10 -19.19 -4.67 18.00
C ASP A 10 -19.57 -3.42 17.19
N ALA A 11 -19.78 -2.29 17.88
CA ALA A 11 -20.09 -1.03 17.23
C ALA A 11 -18.98 -0.57 16.25
N ARG A 12 -17.71 -0.86 16.55
CA ARG A 12 -16.59 -0.57 15.64
C ARG A 12 -16.61 -1.46 14.41
N LEU A 13 -16.85 -2.76 14.58
CA LEU A 13 -16.91 -3.71 13.47
C LEU A 13 -18.10 -3.40 12.55
N ASP A 14 -19.27 -3.12 13.10
CA ASP A 14 -20.49 -2.78 12.33
C ASP A 14 -20.26 -1.59 11.39
N MET A 15 -19.54 -0.56 11.87
CA MET A 15 -19.20 0.59 11.03
C MET A 15 -18.12 0.26 10.00
N VAL A 16 -17.02 -0.37 10.45
CA VAL A 16 -15.81 -0.54 9.65
C VAL A 16 -16.01 -1.52 8.50
N VAL A 17 -16.79 -2.60 8.71
CA VAL A 17 -17.05 -3.60 7.66
C VAL A 17 -17.72 -2.97 6.44
N VAL A 18 -18.67 -2.05 6.64
CA VAL A 18 -19.36 -1.37 5.53
C VAL A 18 -18.43 -0.41 4.78
N GLU A 19 -17.68 0.41 5.52
CA GLU A 19 -16.83 1.45 4.92
C GLU A 19 -15.62 0.86 4.18
N ILE A 20 -15.01 -0.21 4.71
CA ILE A 20 -13.92 -0.92 4.02
C ILE A 20 -14.37 -1.40 2.64
N LEU A 21 -15.57 -1.96 2.54
CA LEU A 21 -16.09 -2.49 1.28
C LEU A 21 -16.40 -1.39 0.29
N LYS A 22 -16.94 -0.26 0.76
CA LYS A 22 -17.19 0.91 -0.07
C LYS A 22 -15.89 1.47 -0.66
N LEU A 23 -14.88 1.72 0.18
CA LEU A 23 -13.58 2.21 -0.25
C LEU A 23 -12.87 1.21 -1.18
N GLY A 24 -12.89 -0.08 -0.83
CA GLY A 24 -12.33 -1.13 -1.66
C GLY A 24 -12.99 -1.22 -3.04
N LYS A 25 -14.32 -1.05 -3.11
CA LYS A 25 -15.07 -1.03 -4.37
C LYS A 25 -14.67 0.17 -5.23
N GLU A 26 -14.58 1.36 -4.65
CA GLU A 26 -14.19 2.57 -5.38
C GLU A 26 -12.78 2.47 -5.94
N ALA A 27 -11.80 2.07 -5.11
CA ALA A 27 -10.42 1.87 -5.53
C ALA A 27 -10.31 0.80 -6.64
N THR A 28 -10.97 -0.35 -6.45
CA THR A 28 -10.94 -1.45 -7.44
C THR A 28 -11.62 -1.04 -8.75
N THR A 29 -12.70 -0.26 -8.71
CA THR A 29 -13.39 0.21 -9.92
C THR A 29 -12.49 1.15 -10.73
N LYS A 30 -11.75 2.05 -10.06
CA LYS A 30 -10.75 2.91 -10.71
C LYS A 30 -9.63 2.10 -11.35
N ALA A 31 -9.07 1.13 -10.63
CA ALA A 31 -8.01 0.26 -11.14
C ALA A 31 -8.47 -0.60 -12.34
N ILE A 32 -9.69 -1.15 -12.30
CA ILE A 32 -10.26 -1.89 -13.44
C ILE A 32 -10.44 -0.98 -14.65
N LYS A 33 -10.89 0.27 -14.43
CA LYS A 33 -11.04 1.26 -15.49
C LYS A 33 -9.69 1.62 -16.14
N GLU A 34 -8.65 1.82 -15.33
CA GLU A 34 -7.30 2.10 -15.81
C GLU A 34 -6.71 0.92 -16.60
N ARG A 35 -6.96 -0.31 -16.14
CA ARG A 35 -6.53 -1.53 -16.83
C ARG A 35 -7.18 -1.71 -18.21
N GLY A 36 -8.40 -1.20 -18.43
CA GLY A 36 -9.10 -1.27 -19.73
C GLY A 36 -9.57 -2.67 -20.15
N GLN A 37 -9.45 -3.68 -19.29
CA GLN A 37 -9.89 -5.07 -19.54
C GLN A 37 -11.22 -5.38 -18.84
N PRO A 38 -12.01 -6.34 -19.33
CA PRO A 38 -13.24 -6.75 -18.66
C PRO A 38 -12.93 -7.39 -17.31
N LYS A 39 -13.73 -7.07 -16.29
CA LYS A 39 -13.63 -7.64 -14.94
C LYS A 39 -13.71 -9.18 -14.90
N SER A 40 -14.24 -9.82 -15.96
CA SER A 40 -14.28 -11.28 -16.10
C SER A 40 -12.91 -11.94 -16.28
N LYS A 41 -11.89 -11.18 -16.69
CA LYS A 41 -10.50 -11.64 -16.77
C LYS A 41 -9.75 -11.60 -15.43
N ILE A 42 -10.39 -11.11 -14.35
CA ILE A 42 -9.79 -11.17 -13.02
C ILE A 42 -9.86 -12.63 -12.54
N THR A 43 -8.69 -13.22 -12.30
CA THR A 43 -8.55 -14.62 -11.85
C THR A 43 -8.37 -14.73 -10.35
N HIS A 44 -7.68 -13.75 -9.75
CA HIS A 44 -7.33 -13.72 -8.34
C HIS A 44 -7.75 -12.40 -7.70
N LEU A 45 -8.19 -12.46 -6.45
CA LEU A 45 -8.44 -11.31 -5.60
C LEU A 45 -7.65 -11.49 -4.31
N VAL A 46 -6.68 -10.61 -4.07
CA VAL A 46 -5.98 -10.51 -2.80
C VAL A 46 -6.52 -9.29 -2.07
N PHE A 47 -7.06 -9.48 -0.87
CA PHE A 47 -7.60 -8.40 -0.06
C PHE A 47 -6.88 -8.40 1.29
N CYS A 48 -6.48 -7.21 1.75
CA CYS A 48 -5.85 -7.04 3.05
C CYS A 48 -6.61 -6.01 3.88
N THR A 49 -6.82 -6.31 5.17
CA THR A 49 -7.26 -5.32 6.14
C THR A 49 -6.75 -5.64 7.55
N THR A 50 -6.46 -4.58 8.30
CA THR A 50 -6.10 -4.67 9.74
C THR A 50 -7.26 -4.22 10.62
N SER A 51 -8.28 -3.57 10.06
CA SER A 51 -9.29 -2.84 10.84
C SER A 51 -10.53 -3.66 11.19
N SER A 52 -10.72 -4.83 10.59
CA SER A 52 -11.86 -5.70 10.86
C SER A 52 -11.52 -7.17 10.63
N VAL A 53 -12.35 -8.05 11.18
CA VAL A 53 -12.45 -9.46 10.82
C VAL A 53 -13.92 -9.78 10.67
N ASP A 54 -14.28 -10.49 9.61
CA ASP A 54 -15.66 -10.92 9.36
C ASP A 54 -15.66 -12.26 8.62
N MET A 55 -16.76 -13.01 8.72
CA MET A 55 -16.96 -14.26 8.01
C MET A 55 -18.39 -14.36 7.48
N PRO A 56 -18.59 -14.35 6.15
CA PRO A 56 -17.58 -14.37 5.08
C PRO A 56 -16.79 -13.06 4.97
N GLY A 57 -15.51 -13.18 4.60
CA GLY A 57 -14.58 -12.06 4.66
C GLY A 57 -14.82 -10.94 3.65
N ALA A 58 -14.06 -9.85 3.80
CA ALA A 58 -14.19 -8.66 2.95
C ALA A 58 -13.90 -8.96 1.47
N ASP A 59 -13.02 -9.93 1.20
CA ASP A 59 -12.74 -10.48 -0.12
C ASP A 59 -14.01 -11.06 -0.80
N TYR A 60 -14.81 -11.82 -0.05
CA TYR A 60 -16.06 -12.40 -0.54
C TYR A 60 -17.10 -11.33 -0.84
N GLN A 61 -17.28 -10.40 0.10
CA GLN A 61 -18.25 -9.33 -0.02
C GLN A 61 -17.89 -8.41 -1.20
N LEU A 62 -16.61 -8.07 -1.35
CA LEU A 62 -16.14 -7.29 -2.50
C LEU A 62 -16.36 -8.02 -3.83
N THR A 63 -16.10 -9.33 -3.87
CA THR A 63 -16.34 -10.18 -5.06
C THR A 63 -17.80 -10.09 -5.51
N LYS A 64 -18.75 -10.14 -4.57
CA LYS A 64 -20.18 -9.95 -4.84
C LYS A 64 -20.51 -8.54 -5.33
N LEU A 65 -20.00 -7.51 -4.64
CA LEU A 65 -20.28 -6.11 -4.95
C LEU A 65 -19.78 -5.68 -6.33
N LEU A 66 -18.66 -6.23 -6.77
CA LEU A 66 -18.08 -5.98 -8.09
C LEU A 66 -18.67 -6.90 -9.19
N GLY A 67 -19.38 -7.96 -8.81
CA GLY A 67 -19.89 -8.98 -9.74
C GLY A 67 -18.74 -9.68 -10.47
N LEU A 68 -17.71 -10.09 -9.73
CA LEU A 68 -16.63 -10.92 -10.26
C LEU A 68 -17.12 -12.36 -10.48
N ARG A 69 -16.32 -13.16 -11.20
CA ARG A 69 -16.63 -14.58 -11.44
C ARG A 69 -16.63 -15.35 -10.11
N ALA A 70 -17.57 -16.27 -9.91
CA ALA A 70 -17.66 -17.08 -8.69
C ALA A 70 -16.43 -17.98 -8.45
N SER A 71 -15.68 -18.32 -9.51
CA SER A 71 -14.44 -19.10 -9.44
C SER A 71 -13.18 -18.25 -9.23
N VAL A 72 -13.31 -16.97 -8.86
CA VAL A 72 -12.14 -16.15 -8.50
C VAL A 72 -11.46 -16.77 -7.28
N ASN A 73 -10.15 -16.98 -7.38
CA ASN A 73 -9.33 -17.44 -6.27
C ASN A 73 -9.10 -16.26 -5.32
N ARG A 74 -9.51 -16.42 -4.06
CA ARG A 74 -9.47 -15.33 -3.07
C ARG A 74 -8.41 -15.62 -2.02
N LEU A 75 -7.62 -14.60 -1.71
CA LEU A 75 -6.70 -14.60 -0.58
C LEU A 75 -7.03 -13.41 0.32
N MET A 76 -7.54 -13.70 1.52
CA MET A 76 -7.87 -12.70 2.52
C MET A 76 -6.79 -12.67 3.60
N MET A 77 -6.13 -11.53 3.76
CA MET A 77 -5.11 -11.30 4.79
C MET A 77 -5.66 -10.38 5.89
N TYR A 78 -5.91 -10.97 7.05
CA TYR A 78 -6.37 -10.25 8.22
C TYR A 78 -5.21 -9.87 9.14
N GLN A 79 -5.29 -8.66 9.71
CA GLN A 79 -4.44 -8.20 10.83
C GLN A 79 -2.93 -8.31 10.59
N GLN A 80 -2.48 -8.12 9.34
CA GLN A 80 -1.06 -8.13 9.00
C GLN A 80 -0.36 -6.80 9.33
N GLY A 81 -1.10 -5.73 9.62
CA GLY A 81 -0.51 -4.43 9.96
C GLY A 81 0.11 -3.73 8.75
N CYS A 82 1.07 -2.84 9.01
CA CYS A 82 1.56 -1.89 8.01
C CYS A 82 2.43 -2.51 6.90
N PHE A 83 3.01 -3.70 7.09
CA PHE A 83 3.84 -4.36 6.07
C PHE A 83 3.02 -5.20 5.08
N ALA A 84 1.70 -5.21 5.24
CA ALA A 84 0.83 -6.05 4.44
C ALA A 84 0.82 -5.67 2.95
N ASP A 85 1.02 -4.39 2.63
CA ASP A 85 1.09 -3.92 1.24
C ASP A 85 2.25 -4.60 0.48
N GLY A 86 3.42 -4.68 1.12
CA GLY A 86 4.55 -5.43 0.59
C GLY A 86 4.28 -6.94 0.51
N THR A 87 3.47 -7.48 1.44
CA THR A 87 3.09 -8.90 1.44
C THR A 87 2.13 -9.23 0.30
N VAL A 88 1.15 -8.36 0.01
CA VAL A 88 0.23 -8.50 -1.14
C VAL A 88 1.01 -8.52 -2.45
N LEU A 89 1.96 -7.60 -2.61
CA LEU A 89 2.82 -7.57 -3.81
C LEU A 89 3.75 -8.78 -3.88
N ARG A 90 4.20 -9.33 -2.75
CA ARG A 90 5.05 -10.52 -2.71
C ARG A 90 4.31 -11.79 -3.12
N TRP A 91 3.01 -11.90 -2.87
CA TRP A 91 2.23 -13.11 -3.16
C TRP A 91 2.42 -13.64 -4.60
N PRO A 92 2.30 -12.83 -5.67
CA PRO A 92 2.63 -13.23 -7.04
C PRO A 92 3.98 -13.92 -7.25
N ARG A 93 5.00 -13.57 -6.46
CA ARG A 93 6.35 -14.17 -6.56
C ARG A 93 6.44 -15.53 -5.89
N ILE A 94 5.59 -15.80 -4.90
CA ILE A 94 5.55 -17.06 -4.18
C ILE A 94 4.73 -18.10 -4.95
N SER A 95 3.72 -17.66 -5.68
CA SER A 95 2.87 -18.51 -6.53
C SER A 95 2.79 -17.98 -7.96
N PRO A 96 3.93 -17.94 -8.71
CA PRO A 96 3.96 -17.42 -10.07
C PRO A 96 3.05 -18.19 -11.02
N GLU A 97 2.88 -19.49 -10.80
CA GLU A 97 2.00 -20.37 -11.58
C GLU A 97 0.51 -19.99 -11.49
N GLN A 98 0.15 -19.16 -10.51
CA GLN A 98 -1.23 -18.69 -10.29
C GLN A 98 -1.44 -17.29 -10.88
N CYS A 99 -0.39 -16.61 -11.32
CA CYS A 99 -0.50 -15.26 -11.86
C CYS A 99 -0.73 -15.29 -13.38
N ALA A 100 -1.51 -14.32 -13.87
CA ALA A 100 -1.72 -14.13 -15.29
C ALA A 100 -0.62 -13.20 -15.84
N ASP A 101 -0.04 -13.57 -16.98
CA ASP A 101 0.89 -12.70 -17.68
C ASP A 101 0.17 -11.47 -18.26
N PRO A 102 0.84 -10.31 -18.29
CA PRO A 102 0.26 -9.11 -18.86
C PRO A 102 0.07 -9.26 -20.37
N ASP A 103 -1.10 -8.86 -20.86
CA ASP A 103 -1.38 -8.81 -22.30
C ASP A 103 -0.96 -7.46 -22.85
N VAL A 104 0.31 -7.35 -23.26
CA VAL A 104 0.93 -6.09 -23.72
C VAL A 104 0.29 -5.48 -24.96
N SER A 105 -0.63 -6.19 -25.64
CA SER A 105 -1.40 -5.63 -26.76
C SER A 105 -2.49 -4.64 -26.29
N VAL A 106 -2.88 -4.72 -25.02
CA VAL A 106 -4.02 -4.00 -24.44
C VAL A 106 -3.73 -3.43 -23.06
N GLU A 107 -2.78 -4.00 -22.33
CA GLU A 107 -2.33 -3.55 -21.00
C GLU A 107 -1.01 -2.78 -21.12
N ARG A 108 -0.85 -1.77 -20.26
CA ARG A 108 0.38 -0.98 -20.16
C ARG A 108 1.07 -1.26 -18.80
N PRO A 109 2.09 -2.12 -18.75
CA PRO A 109 2.83 -2.37 -17.52
C PRO A 109 3.44 -1.08 -16.97
N LEU A 110 3.19 -0.77 -15.68
CA LEU A 110 3.77 0.41 -15.01
C LEU A 110 5.09 0.06 -14.31
N PHE A 111 5.12 -1.08 -13.62
CA PHE A 111 6.26 -1.59 -12.89
C PHE A 111 6.37 -3.11 -13.09
N GLN A 112 7.60 -3.62 -13.03
CA GLN A 112 7.88 -5.05 -13.00
C GLN A 112 8.36 -5.46 -11.62
N LEU A 113 7.72 -6.47 -11.03
CA LEU A 113 8.17 -7.03 -9.76
C LEU A 113 9.31 -8.03 -9.98
N VAL A 114 10.56 -7.56 -9.80
CA VAL A 114 11.78 -8.35 -10.04
C VAL A 114 12.08 -9.30 -8.89
N SER A 115 11.96 -8.83 -7.64
CA SER A 115 12.18 -9.60 -6.42
C SER A 115 11.25 -9.12 -5.30
N ALA A 116 11.05 -9.96 -4.29
CA ALA A 116 10.31 -9.61 -3.09
C ALA A 116 10.89 -10.38 -1.90
N VAL A 117 11.34 -9.65 -0.88
CA VAL A 117 12.02 -10.20 0.31
C VAL A 117 11.34 -9.63 1.56
N GLN A 118 11.28 -10.44 2.61
CA GLN A 118 10.81 -10.03 3.93
C GLN A 118 11.73 -10.63 4.97
N THR A 119 12.02 -9.88 6.03
CA THR A 119 12.85 -10.33 7.15
C THR A 119 12.24 -9.91 8.49
N ILE A 120 12.63 -10.60 9.56
CA ILE A 120 12.30 -10.24 10.94
C ILE A 120 13.59 -9.68 11.56
N LEU A 121 13.51 -8.46 12.08
CA LEU A 121 14.68 -7.81 12.66
C LEU A 121 15.12 -8.53 13.94
N PRO A 122 16.42 -8.75 14.17
CA PRO A 122 16.91 -9.29 15.44
C PRO A 122 16.54 -8.34 16.59
N ASP A 123 16.30 -8.90 17.77
CA ASP A 123 15.94 -8.14 18.99
C ASP A 123 14.69 -7.24 18.87
N SER A 124 13.82 -7.49 17.88
CA SER A 124 12.59 -6.72 17.66
C SER A 124 11.33 -7.33 18.26
N LYS A 125 11.45 -8.43 19.02
CA LYS A 125 10.31 -9.09 19.65
C LYS A 125 9.60 -8.13 20.61
N GLY A 126 8.29 -7.97 20.43
CA GLY A 126 7.47 -7.04 21.24
C GLY A 126 7.69 -5.56 20.91
N ALA A 127 8.42 -5.24 19.82
CA ALA A 127 8.60 -3.86 19.39
C ALA A 127 7.29 -3.19 18.98
N ILE A 128 6.39 -3.96 18.36
CA ILE A 128 5.04 -3.53 17.98
C ILE A 128 4.10 -4.70 18.25
N ASP A 129 3.21 -4.54 19.22
CA ASP A 129 2.16 -5.51 19.53
C ASP A 129 0.78 -4.88 19.27
N GLY A 130 -0.03 -5.56 18.46
CA GLY A 130 -1.44 -5.24 18.25
C GLY A 130 -2.31 -6.27 18.96
N HIS A 131 -3.21 -5.83 19.85
CA HIS A 131 -4.15 -6.69 20.55
C HIS A 131 -5.58 -6.33 20.17
N LEU A 132 -6.29 -7.26 19.55
CA LEU A 132 -7.74 -7.14 19.36
C LEU A 132 -8.46 -7.58 20.64
N ARG A 133 -9.23 -6.67 21.24
CA ARG A 133 -9.93 -6.85 22.51
C ARG A 133 -11.37 -6.33 22.41
N GLU A 134 -12.19 -6.54 23.43
CA GLU A 134 -13.58 -6.01 23.50
C GLU A 134 -13.66 -4.49 23.37
N VAL A 135 -12.58 -3.79 23.70
CA VAL A 135 -12.46 -2.33 23.57
C VAL A 135 -12.09 -1.88 22.15
N GLY A 136 -11.78 -2.82 21.25
CA GLY A 136 -11.25 -2.60 19.91
C GLY A 136 -9.80 -3.06 19.76
N LEU A 137 -9.13 -2.59 18.71
CA LEU A 137 -7.71 -2.84 18.45
C LEU A 137 -6.85 -1.86 19.26
N THR A 138 -6.03 -2.38 20.16
CA THR A 138 -5.08 -1.60 20.97
C THR A 138 -3.66 -1.90 20.53
N PHE A 139 -2.81 -0.89 20.40
CA PHE A 139 -1.41 -1.05 20.04
C PHE A 139 -0.48 -0.71 21.20
N HIS A 140 0.57 -1.51 21.36
CA HIS A 140 1.70 -1.25 22.23
C HIS A 140 2.95 -1.15 21.37
N LEU A 141 3.58 0.02 21.34
CA LEU A 141 4.80 0.25 20.58
C LEU A 141 5.94 0.55 21.56
N LEU A 142 7.08 -0.09 21.35
CA LEU A 142 8.33 0.38 21.95
C LEU A 142 8.70 1.73 21.33
N LYS A 143 9.23 2.63 22.16
CA LYS A 143 9.62 3.97 21.72
C LYS A 143 10.71 3.97 20.65
N ASP A 144 11.55 2.93 20.65
CA ASP A 144 12.75 2.83 19.81
C ASP A 144 12.56 1.95 18.55
N VAL A 145 11.32 1.78 18.08
CA VAL A 145 11.05 1.14 16.79
C VAL A 145 11.86 1.78 15.64
N PRO A 146 11.97 3.12 15.52
CA PRO A 146 12.79 3.73 14.48
C PRO A 146 14.27 3.33 14.56
N GLY A 147 14.86 3.34 15.76
CA GLY A 147 16.26 2.94 15.95
C GLY A 147 16.54 1.49 15.57
N LEU A 148 15.60 0.58 15.88
CA LEU A 148 15.69 -0.83 15.46
C LEU A 148 15.69 -0.99 13.94
N ILE A 149 14.84 -0.22 13.23
CA ILE A 149 14.78 -0.27 11.76
C ILE A 149 16.08 0.24 11.16
N VAL A 150 16.53 1.42 11.61
CA VAL A 150 17.73 2.11 11.12
C VAL A 150 18.98 1.24 11.28
N LYS A 151 19.16 0.61 12.45
CA LYS A 151 20.28 -0.29 12.72
C LYS A 151 20.37 -1.49 11.76
N ASN A 152 19.26 -1.90 11.16
CA ASN A 152 19.18 -3.13 10.35
C ASN A 152 18.87 -2.89 8.87
N ILE A 153 18.53 -1.66 8.46
CA ILE A 153 18.06 -1.40 7.10
C ILE A 153 19.15 -1.66 6.07
N GLU A 154 20.38 -1.20 6.31
CA GLU A 154 21.47 -1.35 5.34
C GLU A 154 21.81 -2.82 5.09
N LYS A 155 21.85 -3.63 6.15
CA LYS A 155 22.00 -5.09 6.04
C LYS A 155 20.87 -5.70 5.21
N SER A 156 19.63 -5.32 5.51
CA SER A 156 18.44 -5.84 4.81
C SER A 156 18.46 -5.48 3.33
N LEU A 157 18.90 -4.26 2.98
CA LEU A 157 19.05 -3.82 1.59
C LEU A 157 20.17 -4.58 0.87
N LYS A 158 21.35 -4.72 1.49
CA LYS A 158 22.45 -5.50 0.93
C LYS A 158 22.03 -6.94 0.63
N GLU A 159 21.34 -7.59 1.57
CA GLU A 159 20.83 -8.96 1.37
C GLU A 159 19.77 -9.04 0.26
N ALA A 160 18.84 -8.08 0.21
CA ALA A 160 17.78 -8.05 -0.80
C ALA A 160 18.29 -7.77 -2.23
N PHE A 161 19.30 -6.91 -2.37
CA PHE A 161 19.85 -6.50 -3.67
C PHE A 161 21.09 -7.29 -4.10
N ALA A 162 21.69 -8.10 -3.22
CA ALA A 162 22.84 -8.95 -3.55
C ALA A 162 22.62 -9.82 -4.82
N PRO A 163 21.45 -10.47 -5.02
CA PRO A 163 21.22 -11.26 -6.24
C PRO A 163 21.11 -10.43 -7.53
N ILE A 164 20.88 -9.13 -7.41
CA ILE A 164 20.65 -8.20 -8.55
C ILE A 164 21.92 -7.39 -8.84
N GLY A 165 22.89 -7.36 -7.91
CA GLY A 165 24.17 -6.66 -8.08
C GLY A 165 24.06 -5.14 -7.92
N ILE A 166 23.03 -4.64 -7.25
CA ILE A 166 22.85 -3.21 -6.97
C ILE A 166 23.44 -2.89 -5.59
N GLY A 167 24.35 -1.92 -5.54
CA GLY A 167 24.96 -1.44 -4.30
C GLY A 167 24.89 0.08 -4.10
N ASP A 168 24.44 0.84 -5.11
CA ASP A 168 24.23 2.29 -5.01
C ASP A 168 22.74 2.60 -4.81
N TRP A 169 22.39 3.04 -3.60
CA TRP A 169 21.01 3.35 -3.20
C TRP A 169 20.43 4.59 -3.88
N ASN A 170 21.28 5.48 -4.43
CA ASN A 170 20.84 6.69 -5.16
C ASN A 170 20.42 6.42 -6.60
N SER A 171 20.88 5.30 -7.16
CA SER A 171 20.44 4.83 -8.48
C SER A 171 18.98 4.39 -8.49
N LEU A 172 18.38 4.19 -7.30
CA LEU A 172 17.03 3.69 -7.12
C LEU A 172 16.02 4.82 -6.88
N PHE A 173 14.77 4.56 -7.27
CA PHE A 173 13.62 5.28 -6.73
C PHE A 173 13.11 4.55 -5.48
N TRP A 174 12.50 5.29 -4.56
CA TRP A 174 12.05 4.75 -3.28
C TRP A 174 10.54 4.94 -3.10
N MET A 175 9.89 3.87 -2.65
CA MET A 175 8.52 3.89 -2.12
C MET A 175 8.57 3.30 -0.71
N ALA A 176 8.82 4.16 0.28
CA ALA A 176 8.89 3.75 1.68
C ALA A 176 7.53 3.95 2.36
N HIS A 177 7.13 2.98 3.20
CA HIS A 177 5.91 3.11 4.01
C HIS A 177 6.06 4.27 5.00
N PRO A 178 5.19 5.30 4.98
CA PRO A 178 5.33 6.46 5.84
C PRO A 178 4.72 6.18 7.23
N GLY A 179 5.31 5.23 7.97
CA GLY A 179 4.84 4.83 9.31
C GLY A 179 5.02 5.92 10.38
N GLY A 180 5.77 6.97 10.08
CA GLY A 180 5.97 8.17 10.89
C GLY A 180 7.11 9.02 10.33
N PRO A 181 7.09 10.35 10.52
CA PRO A 181 8.08 11.27 9.94
C PRO A 181 9.51 10.92 10.38
N THR A 182 9.67 10.51 11.64
CA THR A 182 10.96 10.14 12.22
C THR A 182 11.60 8.93 11.53
N ILE A 183 10.83 8.00 10.96
CA ILE A 183 11.37 6.84 10.28
C ILE A 183 12.04 7.26 8.97
N LEU A 184 11.35 8.07 8.15
CA LEU A 184 11.91 8.54 6.87
C LEU A 184 13.13 9.43 7.09
N ASP A 185 13.07 10.33 8.08
CA ASP A 185 14.18 11.23 8.42
C ASP A 185 15.42 10.46 8.90
N GLN A 186 15.25 9.41 9.69
CA GLN A 186 16.38 8.60 10.17
C GLN A 186 16.92 7.67 9.08
N LEU A 187 16.05 7.10 8.24
CA LEU A 187 16.46 6.29 7.09
C LEU A 187 17.28 7.11 6.08
N ALA A 188 16.86 8.35 5.80
CA ALA A 188 17.59 9.25 4.91
C ALA A 188 19.01 9.55 5.41
N LYS A 189 19.21 9.57 6.74
CA LYS A 189 20.52 9.86 7.36
C LYS A 189 21.43 8.64 7.40
N GLU A 190 20.88 7.46 7.67
CA GLU A 190 21.67 6.23 7.85
C GLU A 190 22.09 5.60 6.52
N ILE A 191 21.23 5.69 5.51
CA ILE A 191 21.60 5.31 4.15
C ILE A 191 22.47 6.46 3.62
N ASP A 192 23.72 6.45 4.06
CA ASP A 192 24.76 7.43 3.73
C ASP A 192 24.67 7.73 2.23
N ASN A 193 24.40 8.99 1.89
CA ASN A 193 24.22 9.54 0.54
C ASN A 193 22.81 9.59 -0.07
N LEU A 194 21.69 9.25 0.58
CA LEU A 194 20.39 9.53 -0.06
C LEU A 194 20.19 11.03 -0.27
N VAL A 195 20.13 11.45 -1.54
CA VAL A 195 19.84 12.86 -1.89
C VAL A 195 18.51 13.27 -1.28
N GLU A 196 18.48 14.47 -0.67
CA GLU A 196 17.29 15.05 -0.05
C GLU A 196 16.10 15.04 -1.04
N GLY A 197 14.94 14.54 -0.59
CA GLY A 197 13.72 14.42 -1.41
C GLY A 197 13.50 13.06 -2.09
N ARG A 198 14.41 12.08 -1.96
CA ARG A 198 14.22 10.71 -2.50
C ARG A 198 13.18 9.89 -1.73
N LEU A 199 13.17 10.06 -0.42
CA LEU A 199 12.10 9.58 0.45
C LEU A 199 11.15 10.76 0.56
N GLY A 200 10.04 10.73 -0.18
CA GLY A 200 9.12 11.86 -0.28
C GLY A 200 8.74 12.37 1.11
N ASN A 201 9.24 13.55 1.48
CA ASN A 201 8.77 14.25 2.67
C ASN A 201 7.53 15.03 2.22
N GLU A 202 6.39 14.81 2.89
CA GLU A 202 5.22 15.65 2.69
C GLU A 202 5.64 17.11 2.93
N ASP A 203 5.65 17.93 1.88
CA ASP A 203 5.76 19.38 2.03
C ASP A 203 4.69 19.77 3.07
N LYS A 204 5.07 20.57 4.08
CA LYS A 204 4.23 21.01 5.22
C LYS A 204 3.02 21.87 4.78
N ARG A 205 2.62 21.77 3.52
CA ARG A 205 1.53 22.44 2.83
C ARG A 205 0.65 21.42 2.10
N GLY A 206 0.22 20.37 2.78
CA GLY A 206 -0.98 19.58 2.44
C GLY A 206 -1.24 19.35 0.94
N LYS A 207 -0.23 18.94 0.18
CA LYS A 207 -0.40 18.47 -1.20
C LYS A 207 0.10 17.05 -1.25
N GLU A 208 -0.85 16.14 -1.46
CA GLU A 208 -0.62 14.76 -1.88
C GLU A 208 0.56 14.70 -2.86
N ALA A 209 1.38 13.67 -2.74
CA ALA A 209 2.35 13.31 -3.76
C ALA A 209 1.60 13.05 -5.09
N ARG A 210 1.41 14.12 -5.87
CA ARG A 210 0.95 14.06 -7.24
C ARG A 210 2.02 13.32 -8.01
N ILE A 211 1.66 12.14 -8.50
CA ILE A 211 2.35 11.53 -9.64
C ILE A 211 2.21 12.55 -10.78
N ASP A 212 3.32 13.21 -11.11
CA ASP A 212 3.37 14.23 -12.14
C ASP A 212 3.26 13.54 -13.51
N THR A 213 2.03 13.28 -13.93
CA THR A 213 1.72 12.90 -15.32
C THR A 213 1.60 14.18 -16.13
N ASN A 214 2.70 14.83 -16.50
CA ASN A 214 2.67 15.88 -17.54
C ASN A 214 3.99 16.05 -18.29
N ARG A 215 3.94 15.61 -19.54
CA ARG A 215 4.62 16.13 -20.74
C ARG A 215 3.69 15.66 -21.87
N GLU A 216 3.09 16.48 -22.73
CA GLU A 216 3.44 17.79 -23.27
C GLU A 216 2.17 18.55 -23.66
N ASP A 217 2.35 19.86 -23.82
CA ASP A 217 1.46 20.81 -24.47
C ASP A 217 0.76 20.24 -25.72
N ILE A 218 -0.57 20.24 -25.70
CA ILE A 218 -1.38 20.42 -26.90
C ILE A 218 -2.07 21.77 -26.77
N GLY A 219 -1.53 22.72 -27.53
CA GLY A 219 -1.96 24.10 -27.54
C GLY A 219 -3.43 24.27 -27.95
N MET A 220 -4.06 25.25 -27.33
CA MET A 220 -5.07 26.04 -28.01
C MET A 220 -4.64 27.50 -27.92
N GLU A 221 -4.22 28.04 -29.06
CA GLU A 221 -4.05 29.46 -29.28
C GLU A 221 -5.39 30.19 -29.11
N GLY A 222 -5.32 31.33 -28.43
CA GLY A 222 -5.88 32.62 -28.84
C GLY A 222 -7.33 32.70 -29.32
N GLY A 223 -8.17 33.31 -28.48
CA GLY A 223 -9.48 33.84 -28.87
C GLY A 223 -9.98 34.86 -27.86
N ASP A 224 -9.40 36.06 -27.93
CA ASP A 224 -9.83 37.28 -27.24
C ASP A 224 -11.24 37.70 -27.69
N ALA A 225 -12.12 38.00 -26.74
CA ALA A 225 -13.24 38.94 -26.92
C ALA A 225 -13.89 39.27 -25.57
N GLY A 226 -13.58 40.45 -25.05
CA GLY A 226 -14.57 41.47 -24.69
C GLY A 226 -15.53 41.17 -23.53
N GLY A 227 -15.37 41.92 -22.45
CA GLY A 227 -16.36 41.97 -21.37
C GLY A 227 -17.69 42.63 -21.78
N ASP A 228 -18.70 42.45 -20.93
CA ASP A 228 -19.63 43.51 -20.57
C ASP A 228 -20.31 43.16 -19.24
N GLU A 229 -20.59 44.22 -18.50
CA GLU A 229 -21.29 44.28 -17.23
C GLU A 229 -22.77 43.86 -17.38
N ARG A 230 -23.29 43.14 -16.37
CA ARG A 230 -24.50 43.47 -15.58
C ARG A 230 -24.89 42.34 -14.65
#